data_AF-A0A194RH28-F1
#
_entry.id   AF-A0A194RH28-F1
#
_cell.length_a   1.000
_cell.length_b   1.000
_cell.length_c   1.000
_cell.angle_alpha   90.00
_cell.angle_beta   90.00
_cell.angle_gamma   90.00
#
_symmetry.space_group_name_H-M   'P 1'
#
loop_
_entity.id
_entity.type
_entity.pdbx_description
1 polymer ?
#
loop_
_entity_poly.entity_id
_entity_poly.type
_entity_poly.pdbx_seq_one_letter_code
_entity_poly.pdbx_strand_id
1 'polypeptide(L)'
;MKRRSLPTVREESRGMSLCNSDLAIYVMVTATAVFSYVNSLNGDFVHDDIPAIVTNGDVIGTNSLKQLLLNDFWGTPMADPSSHKSYRPLTTLSFR
;
A
#
# COMPACT_ATOMS: atom_id res chain seq x y z
N MET A 1 -39.76 -54.49 20.87
CA MET A 1 -38.52 -53.72 20.62
C MET A 1 -38.81 -52.23 20.69
N LYS A 2 -38.29 -51.53 21.71
CA LYS A 2 -38.56 -50.09 21.96
C LYS A 2 -37.50 -49.28 21.19
N ARG A 3 -37.86 -48.63 20.08
CA ARG A 3 -36.93 -47.76 19.34
C ARG A 3 -36.60 -46.55 20.21
N ARG A 4 -35.33 -46.38 20.60
CA ARG A 4 -34.85 -45.18 21.26
C ARG A 4 -34.73 -44.07 20.22
N SER A 5 -35.44 -42.96 20.43
CA SER A 5 -35.26 -41.74 19.63
C SER A 5 -33.90 -41.13 19.95
N LEU A 6 -33.12 -40.83 18.92
CA LEU A 6 -31.85 -40.11 19.06
C LEU A 6 -32.14 -38.63 19.38
N PRO A 7 -31.30 -37.98 20.20
CA PRO A 7 -31.44 -36.55 20.47
C PRO A 7 -31.14 -35.78 19.19
N THR A 8 -31.99 -34.79 18.89
CA THR A 8 -31.77 -33.84 17.81
C THR A 8 -30.49 -33.05 18.11
N VAL A 9 -29.47 -33.20 17.28
CA VAL A 9 -28.27 -32.36 17.32
C VAL A 9 -28.75 -30.92 17.10
N ARG A 10 -28.61 -30.08 18.14
CA ARG A 10 -28.84 -28.65 18.03
C ARG A 10 -27.74 -28.09 17.14
N GLU A 11 -28.05 -27.81 15.88
CA GLU A 11 -27.17 -27.02 15.03
C GLU A 11 -26.98 -25.65 15.67
N GLU A 12 -25.76 -25.40 16.12
CA GLU A 12 -25.34 -24.10 16.59
C GLU A 12 -25.30 -23.16 15.37
N SER A 13 -26.03 -22.05 15.44
CA SER A 13 -26.14 -21.04 14.38
C SER A 13 -24.80 -20.32 14.15
N ARG A 14 -23.85 -21.00 13.51
CA ARG A 14 -22.50 -20.50 13.19
C ARG A 14 -22.46 -19.54 12.00
N GLY A 15 -23.53 -19.47 11.21
CA GLY A 15 -23.54 -18.78 9.91
C GLY A 15 -23.58 -17.24 9.96
N MET A 16 -24.08 -16.64 11.04
CA MET A 16 -24.33 -15.18 11.09
C MET A 16 -23.38 -14.43 12.05
N SER A 17 -22.64 -15.13 12.91
CA SER A 17 -21.75 -14.53 13.91
C SER A 17 -20.32 -14.33 13.40
N LEU A 18 -19.79 -15.21 12.55
CA LEU A 18 -18.41 -15.09 12.04
C LEU A 18 -18.24 -13.94 11.03
N CYS A 19 -19.19 -13.75 10.11
CA CYS A 19 -19.10 -12.69 9.11
C CYS A 19 -19.08 -11.29 9.72
N ASN A 20 -19.83 -11.09 10.82
CA ASN A 20 -19.81 -9.83 11.57
C ASN A 20 -18.48 -9.60 12.32
N SER A 21 -17.86 -10.65 12.87
CA SER A 21 -16.56 -10.51 13.53
C SER A 21 -15.43 -10.24 12.55
N ASP A 22 -15.41 -10.91 11.39
CA ASP A 22 -14.38 -10.69 10.38
C ASP A 22 -14.47 -9.28 9.79
N LEU A 23 -15.70 -8.83 9.47
CA LEU A 23 -15.93 -7.46 9.03
C LEU A 23 -15.50 -6.45 10.11
N ALA A 24 -15.84 -6.69 11.38
CA ALA A 24 -15.40 -5.82 12.48
C ALA A 24 -13.88 -5.78 12.59
N ILE A 25 -13.19 -6.91 12.43
CA ILE A 25 -11.72 -6.97 12.43
C ILE A 25 -11.16 -6.14 11.27
N TYR A 26 -11.66 -6.34 10.05
CA TYR A 26 -11.19 -5.57 8.89
C TYR A 26 -11.44 -4.07 9.06
N VAL A 27 -12.63 -3.67 9.53
CA VAL A 27 -12.95 -2.27 9.83
C VAL A 27 -12.01 -1.70 10.87
N MET A 28 -11.75 -2.42 11.96
CA MET A 28 -10.84 -1.97 13.02
C MET A 28 -9.40 -1.80 12.51
N VAL A 29 -8.90 -2.73 11.71
CA VAL A 29 -7.56 -2.65 11.10
C VAL A 29 -7.48 -1.46 10.14
N THR A 30 -8.46 -1.31 9.25
CA THR A 30 -8.51 -0.19 8.29
C THR A 30 -8.63 1.15 9.01
N ALA A 31 -9.50 1.26 10.01
CA ALA A 31 -9.68 2.50 10.78
C ALA A 31 -8.39 2.88 11.54
N THR A 32 -7.71 1.90 12.14
CA THR A 32 -6.42 2.14 12.81
C THR A 32 -5.37 2.65 11.83
N ALA A 33 -5.27 2.03 10.65
CA ALA A 33 -4.34 2.48 9.62
C ALA A 33 -4.67 3.91 9.15
N VAL A 34 -5.94 4.20 8.84
CA VAL A 34 -6.37 5.54 8.39
C VAL A 34 -6.10 6.59 9.46
N PHE A 35 -6.56 6.38 10.70
CA PHE A 35 -6.41 7.39 11.75
C PHE A 35 -4.95 7.62 12.16
N SER A 36 -4.07 6.62 12.01
CA SER A 36 -2.64 6.78 12.27
C SER A 36 -1.92 7.70 11.28
N TYR A 37 -2.47 7.88 10.08
CA TYR A 37 -1.84 8.67 9.00
C TYR A 37 -2.69 9.84 8.49
N VAL A 38 -3.95 9.99 8.92
CA VAL A 38 -4.84 11.07 8.46
C VAL A 38 -4.31 12.46 8.79
N ASN A 39 -3.59 12.59 9.91
CA ASN A 39 -2.93 13.83 10.31
C ASN A 39 -1.72 14.20 9.42
N SER A 40 -1.20 13.25 8.65
CA SER A 40 -0.07 13.46 7.74
C SER A 40 -0.50 13.82 6.31
N LEU A 41 -1.80 13.87 6.01
CA LEU A 41 -2.30 14.18 4.66
C LEU A 41 -1.91 15.58 4.16
N ASN A 42 -1.70 16.52 5.08
CA ASN A 42 -1.26 17.88 4.78
C ASN A 42 0.18 18.13 5.28
N GLY A 43 1.01 17.07 5.31
CA GLY A 43 2.42 17.20 5.65
C GLY A 43 3.22 17.82 4.51
N ASP A 44 4.29 18.53 4.88
CA ASP A 44 5.28 19.03 3.92
C ASP A 44 6.20 17.90 3.43
N PHE A 45 6.86 18.13 2.30
CA PHE A 45 7.89 17.22 1.80
C PHE A 45 9.10 17.19 2.74
N VAL A 46 9.51 15.98 3.12
CA VAL A 46 10.68 15.77 3.98
C VAL A 46 11.87 15.27 3.18
N HIS A 47 12.94 14.84 3.86
CA HIS A 47 14.26 14.56 3.29
C HIS A 47 14.28 13.76 1.99
N ASP A 48 13.53 12.66 1.90
CA ASP A 48 13.52 11.80 0.70
C ASP A 48 12.52 12.27 -0.36
N ASP A 49 11.45 12.95 0.04
CA ASP A 49 10.43 13.42 -0.89
C ASP A 49 10.98 14.53 -1.80
N ILE A 50 11.83 15.40 -1.25
CA ILE A 50 12.43 16.51 -1.99
C ILE A 50 13.22 16.01 -3.21
N PRO A 51 14.24 15.13 -3.08
CA PRO A 51 14.99 14.61 -4.22
C PRO A 51 14.17 13.68 -5.11
N ALA A 52 13.18 12.96 -4.57
CA ALA A 52 12.38 12.01 -5.36
C ALA A 52 11.27 12.68 -6.18
N ILE A 53 10.64 13.75 -5.67
CA ILE A 53 9.44 14.36 -6.24
C ILE A 53 9.71 15.79 -6.71
N VAL A 54 10.28 16.64 -5.84
CA VAL A 54 10.37 18.09 -6.11
C VAL A 54 11.48 18.41 -7.11
N THR A 55 12.65 17.80 -6.95
CA THR A 55 13.82 18.11 -7.80
C THR A 55 14.10 17.05 -8.86
N ASN A 56 13.38 15.93 -8.85
CA ASN A 56 13.60 14.84 -9.79
C ASN A 56 13.09 15.21 -11.19
N GLY A 57 14.02 15.37 -12.14
CA GLY A 57 13.69 15.71 -13.53
C GLY A 57 12.76 14.71 -14.22
N ASP A 58 12.76 13.44 -13.79
CA ASP A 58 11.89 12.41 -14.31
C ASP A 58 10.43 12.58 -13.86
N VAL A 59 10.23 13.14 -12.66
CA VAL A 59 8.92 13.44 -12.07
C VAL A 59 8.38 14.78 -12.55
N ILE A 60 9.16 15.86 -12.47
CA ILE A 60 8.69 17.19 -12.93
C ILE A 60 8.59 17.31 -14.46
N GLY A 61 9.01 16.27 -15.18
CA GLY A 61 8.85 16.14 -16.63
C GLY A 61 9.89 16.86 -17.48
N THR A 62 10.97 17.37 -16.88
CA THR A 62 12.10 17.97 -17.61
C THR A 62 12.90 16.92 -18.37
N ASN A 63 12.97 15.69 -17.85
CA ASN A 63 13.56 14.55 -18.55
C ASN A 63 12.53 13.81 -19.42
N SER A 64 13.01 13.18 -20.49
CA SER A 64 12.18 12.33 -21.35
C SER A 64 11.74 11.05 -20.62
N LEU A 65 10.62 10.44 -21.03
CA LEU A 65 10.18 9.14 -20.51
C LEU A 65 11.24 8.04 -20.73
N LYS A 66 12.05 8.16 -21.80
CA LYS A 66 13.17 7.24 -22.04
C LYS A 66 14.24 7.39 -20.95
N GLN A 67 14.56 8.62 -20.52
CA GLN A 67 15.50 8.85 -19.43
C GLN A 67 14.99 8.32 -18.10
N LEU A 68 13.70 8.49 -17.82
CA LEU A 68 13.07 7.90 -16.62
C LEU A 68 13.31 6.38 -16.54
N LEU A 69 13.25 5.65 -17.67
CA LEU A 69 13.54 4.22 -17.71
C LEU A 69 15.03 3.87 -17.57
N LEU A 70 15.93 4.85 -17.67
CA LEU A 70 17.38 4.68 -17.60
C LEU A 70 18.00 5.25 -16.32
N ASN A 71 17.22 6.01 -15.55
CA ASN A 71 17.62 6.60 -14.29
C ASN A 71 17.19 5.71 -13.11
N ASP A 72 17.79 5.94 -11.95
CA ASP A 72 17.31 5.41 -10.69
C ASP A 72 16.14 6.23 -10.14
N PHE A 73 15.59 5.78 -9.01
CA PHE A 73 14.45 6.41 -8.35
C PHE A 73 14.63 7.91 -8.04
N TRP A 74 15.87 8.38 -7.88
CA TRP A 74 16.21 9.75 -7.53
C TRP A 74 16.53 10.62 -8.75
N GLY A 75 16.37 10.08 -9.96
CA GLY A 75 16.63 10.79 -11.21
C GLY A 75 18.11 10.77 -11.64
N THR A 76 18.94 9.95 -11.01
CA THR A 76 20.36 9.81 -11.38
C THR A 76 20.53 8.71 -12.42
N PRO A 77 21.31 8.89 -13.50
CA PRO A 77 21.53 7.83 -14.49
C PRO A 77 22.02 6.53 -13.86
N MET A 78 21.40 5.40 -14.21
CA MET A 78 21.72 4.09 -13.62
C MET A 78 23.17 3.65 -13.91
N ALA A 79 23.80 4.20 -14.96
CA ALA A 79 25.20 3.95 -15.28
C ALA A 79 26.18 4.74 -14.37
N ASP A 80 25.72 5.80 -13.71
CA ASP A 80 26.57 6.65 -12.87
C ASP A 80 27.01 5.90 -11.60
N PRO A 81 28.31 5.89 -11.22
CA PRO A 81 28.79 5.26 -10.00
C PRO A 81 28.14 5.78 -8.70
N SER A 82 27.67 7.03 -8.71
CA SER A 82 26.99 7.66 -7.57
C SER A 82 25.50 7.30 -7.47
N SER A 83 24.93 6.66 -8.49
CA SER A 83 23.54 6.21 -8.45
C SER A 83 23.32 5.22 -7.31
N HIS A 84 22.20 5.38 -6.60
CA HIS A 84 21.75 4.47 -5.55
C HIS A 84 21.28 3.11 -6.10
N LYS A 85 21.21 2.95 -7.43
CA LYS A 85 20.79 1.74 -8.16
C LYS A 85 19.38 1.24 -7.85
N SER A 86 18.58 2.04 -7.15
CA SER A 86 17.21 1.71 -6.82
C SER A 86 16.30 1.94 -8.04
N TYR A 87 16.04 0.89 -8.82
CA TYR A 87 15.25 0.96 -10.04
C TYR A 87 13.74 0.83 -9.75
N ARG A 88 12.98 1.93 -9.89
CA ARG A 88 11.53 1.99 -9.63
C ARG A 88 10.77 2.84 -10.67
N PRO A 89 10.90 2.54 -11.97
CA PRO A 89 10.37 3.39 -13.03
C PRO A 89 8.85 3.58 -12.95
N LEU A 90 8.09 2.55 -12.53
CA LEU A 90 6.64 2.66 -12.42
C LEU A 90 6.20 3.58 -11.27
N THR A 91 6.93 3.55 -10.15
CA THR A 91 6.68 4.45 -9.02
C THR A 91 7.02 5.89 -9.42
N THR A 92 8.20 6.13 -10.02
CA THR A 92 8.59 7.46 -10.51
C THR A 92 7.58 7.98 -11.53
N LEU A 93 7.11 7.14 -12.46
CA LEU A 93 6.09 7.51 -13.44
C LEU A 93 4.75 7.87 -12.80
N SER A 94 4.35 7.23 -11.70
CA SER A 94 3.10 7.56 -11.01
C SER A 94 3.09 8.94 -10.33
N PHE A 95 4.28 9.52 -10.09
CA PHE A 95 4.42 10.87 -9.56
C PHE A 95 4.52 11.94 -10.64
N ARG A 96 4.80 11.55 -11.89
CA ARG A 96 4.94 12.45 -13.03
C ARG A 96 3.59 12.98 -13.54
#